data_AF-A0A240C390-F1
#
_entry.id   AF-A0A240C390-F1
#
_cell.length_a   1.000
_cell.length_b   1.000
_cell.length_c   1.000
_cell.angle_alpha   90.00
_cell.angle_beta   90.00
_cell.angle_gamma   90.00
#
_symmetry.space_group_name_H-M   'P 1'
#
loop_
_entity.id
_entity.type
_entity.pdbx_description
1 polymer ?
#
loop_
_entity_poly.entity_id
_entity_poly.type
_entity_poly.pdbx_seq_one_letter_code
_entity_poly.pdbx_strand_id
1 'polypeptide(L)'
;MVRRDVGQPVAQRNFAMRLPNGEWVEAQEKFYVVRVSHREINTEGWSDEEKNVIAEHDWWSADGLRTTDEMVYPQNIAEILDSI
;
A
#
# COMPACT_ATOMS: atom_id res chain seq x y z
N MET A 1 -17.63 2.18 1.05
CA MET A 1 -18.08 1.54 -0.21
C MET A 1 -17.20 0.34 -0.49
N VAL A 2 -17.77 -0.86 -0.66
CA VAL A 2 -16.98 -2.08 -0.95
C VAL A 2 -16.95 -2.32 -2.46
N ARG A 3 -15.75 -2.48 -3.05
CA ARG A 3 -15.57 -2.87 -4.46
C ARG A 3 -15.37 -4.38 -4.54
N ARG A 4 -16.11 -5.06 -5.41
CA ARG A 4 -16.01 -6.51 -5.63
C ARG A 4 -14.98 -6.90 -6.69
N ASP A 5 -14.54 -5.93 -7.48
CA ASP A 5 -13.55 -6.10 -8.54
C ASP A 5 -12.64 -4.87 -8.55
N VAL A 6 -11.34 -5.12 -8.65
CA VAL A 6 -10.26 -4.12 -8.67
C VAL A 6 -9.43 -4.20 -9.96
N GLY A 7 -9.81 -5.08 -10.90
CA GLY A 7 -9.13 -5.27 -12.17
C GLY A 7 -7.86 -6.11 -12.06
N GLN A 8 -7.02 -6.02 -13.11
CA GLN A 8 -5.72 -6.68 -13.15
C GLN A 8 -4.67 -5.89 -12.34
N PRO A 9 -3.66 -6.54 -11.77
CA PRO A 9 -2.60 -5.86 -11.05
C PRO A 9 -1.79 -4.97 -12.02
N VAL A 10 -1.44 -3.77 -11.56
CA VAL A 10 -0.62 -2.81 -12.32
C VAL A 10 0.88 -3.05 -12.11
N ALA A 11 1.25 -3.70 -11.01
CA ALA A 11 2.61 -4.11 -10.72
C ALA A 11 2.62 -5.34 -9.80
N GLN A 12 3.73 -6.07 -9.81
CA GLN A 12 3.97 -7.19 -8.91
C GLN A 12 5.46 -7.28 -8.56
N ARG A 13 5.78 -7.77 -7.36
CA ARG A 13 7.15 -8.09 -6.97
C ARG A 13 7.19 -9.34 -6.10
N ASN A 14 8.26 -10.10 -6.24
CA ASN A 14 8.57 -11.24 -5.40
C ASN A 14 9.94 -11.03 -4.76
N PHE A 15 10.03 -11.24 -3.45
CA PHE A 15 11.29 -11.11 -2.73
C PHE A 15 11.30 -11.98 -1.48
N ALA A 16 12.47 -12.45 -1.08
CA ALA A 16 12.63 -13.13 0.20
C ALA A 16 12.71 -12.10 1.33
N MET A 17 12.01 -12.33 2.42
CA MET A 17 12.11 -11.51 3.63
C MET A 17 12.05 -12.36 4.89
N ARG A 18 12.51 -11.78 6.00
CA ARG A 18 12.44 -12.40 7.31
C ARG A 18 11.30 -11.79 8.12
N LEU A 19 10.39 -12.62 8.61
CA LEU A 19 9.30 -12.22 9.50
C LEU A 19 9.84 -11.84 10.89
N PRO A 20 9.07 -11.12 11.74
CA PRO A 20 9.49 -10.77 13.09
C PRO A 20 9.87 -11.97 13.97
N ASN A 21 9.29 -13.15 13.71
CA ASN A 21 9.62 -14.41 14.40
C ASN A 21 10.94 -15.05 13.94
N GLY A 22 11.63 -14.48 12.94
CA GLY A 22 12.89 -14.98 12.40
C GLY A 22 12.75 -15.93 11.20
N GLU A 23 11.54 -16.30 10.81
CA GLU A 23 11.28 -17.19 9.66
C GLU A 23 11.53 -16.48 8.32
N TRP A 24 12.13 -17.19 7.38
CA TRP A 24 12.28 -16.72 5.99
C TRP A 24 11.07 -17.11 5.17
N VAL A 25 10.49 -16.14 4.47
CA VAL A 25 9.34 -16.34 3.57
C VAL A 25 9.62 -15.73 2.21
N GLU A 26 9.00 -16.27 1.17
CA GLU A 26 8.91 -15.64 -0.15
C GLU A 26 7.64 -14.78 -0.19
N ALA A 27 7.82 -13.46 -0.15
CA ALA A 27 6.72 -12.51 -0.27
C ALA A 27 6.36 -12.32 -1.74
N GLN A 28 5.07 -12.41 -2.06
CA GLN A 28 4.52 -12.07 -3.36
C GLN A 28 3.54 -10.91 -3.19
N GLU A 29 3.87 -9.77 -3.76
CA GLU A 29 3.04 -8.58 -3.67
C GLU A 29 2.47 -8.24 -5.05
N LYS A 30 1.18 -7.88 -5.07
CA LYS A 30 0.46 -7.41 -6.25
C LYS A 30 -0.22 -6.09 -5.92
N PHE A 31 0.00 -5.09 -6.77
CA PHE A 31 -0.53 -3.75 -6.60
C PHE A 31 -1.70 -3.54 -7.56
N TYR A 32 -2.75 -2.88 -7.09
CA TYR A 32 -3.96 -2.57 -7.85
C TYR A 32 -4.30 -1.09 -7.67
N VAL A 33 -4.94 -0.49 -8.66
CA VAL A 33 -5.44 0.89 -8.55
C VAL A 33 -6.95 0.94 -8.56
N VAL A 34 -7.50 1.55 -7.52
CA VAL A 34 -8.94 1.73 -7.32
C VAL A 34 -9.27 3.21 -7.33
N ARG A 35 -10.10 3.64 -8.29
CA ARG A 35 -10.59 5.02 -8.36
C ARG A 35 -11.83 5.20 -7.47
N VAL A 36 -11.76 6.16 -6.56
CA VAL A 36 -12.82 6.50 -5.59
C VAL A 36 -13.28 7.95 -5.77
N SER A 37 -14.55 8.23 -5.48
CA SER A 37 -15.13 9.58 -5.61
C SER A 37 -14.94 10.45 -4.37
N HIS A 38 -14.61 9.85 -3.22
CA HIS A 38 -14.41 10.54 -1.94
C HIS A 38 -13.11 10.06 -1.28
N ARG A 39 -12.49 10.95 -0.50
CA ARG A 39 -11.21 10.73 0.19
C ARG A 39 -11.36 10.39 1.68
N GLU A 40 -12.57 10.04 2.12
CA GLU A 40 -12.84 9.68 3.50
C GLU A 40 -12.22 8.33 3.84
N ILE A 41 -11.53 8.27 4.98
CA ILE A 41 -10.92 7.06 5.51
C ILE A 41 -11.81 6.55 6.64
N ASN A 42 -12.32 5.33 6.48
CA ASN A 42 -13.09 4.64 7.50
C ASN A 42 -12.20 3.57 8.15
N THR A 43 -11.97 3.71 9.45
CA THR A 43 -11.14 2.81 10.28
C THR A 43 -11.97 1.95 11.24
N GLU A 44 -13.31 2.01 11.19
CA GLU A 44 -14.21 1.27 12.08
C GLU A 44 -14.00 -0.26 12.01
N GLY A 45 -13.53 -0.75 10.86
CA GLY A 45 -13.24 -2.16 10.61
C GLY A 45 -11.84 -2.62 11.02
N TRP A 46 -10.98 -1.75 11.54
CA TRP A 46 -9.63 -2.14 11.95
C TRP A 46 -9.66 -3.09 13.16
N SER A 47 -8.87 -4.14 13.06
CA SER A 47 -8.49 -5.02 14.16
C SER A 47 -7.72 -4.26 15.24
N ASP A 48 -7.59 -4.86 16.42
CA ASP A 48 -6.84 -4.26 17.51
C ASP A 48 -5.34 -4.18 17.18
N GLU A 49 -4.81 -5.16 16.45
CA GLU A 49 -3.44 -5.17 15.94
C GLU A 49 -3.20 -4.00 14.98
N GLU A 50 -4.10 -3.74 14.04
CA GLU A 50 -3.99 -2.63 13.09
C GLU A 50 -4.01 -1.28 13.79
N LYS A 51 -4.90 -1.09 14.77
CA LYS A 51 -4.95 0.15 15.58
C LYS A 51 -3.68 0.41 16.39
N ASN A 52 -2.95 -0.64 16.76
CA ASN A 52 -1.71 -0.52 17.52
C ASN A 52 -0.50 -0.13 16.65
N VAL A 53 -0.54 -0.40 15.35
CA VAL A 53 0.60 -0.16 14.43
C VAL A 53 0.36 0.95 13.42
N ILE A 54 -0.90 1.29 13.14
CA ILE A 54 -1.27 2.38 12.22
C ILE A 54 -1.64 3.62 13.05
N ALA A 55 -0.74 4.60 13.08
CA ALA A 55 -0.94 5.84 13.82
C ALA A 55 -1.71 6.88 13.00
N GLU A 56 -1.28 7.13 11.77
CA GLU A 56 -1.77 8.24 10.93
C GLU A 56 -1.88 7.80 9.46
N HIS A 57 -2.54 8.63 8.66
CA HIS A 57 -2.72 8.41 7.22
C HIS A 57 -2.69 9.73 6.47
N ASP A 58 -2.18 9.71 5.25
CA ASP A 58 -2.10 10.89 4.39
C ASP A 58 -2.42 10.57 2.92
N TRP A 59 -2.94 11.57 2.23
CA TRP A 59 -3.16 11.54 0.78
C TRP A 59 -2.01 12.20 0.05
N TRP A 60 -1.15 11.39 -0.56
CA TRP A 60 0.03 11.85 -1.27
C TRP A 60 -0.25 12.14 -2.75
N SER A 61 0.39 13.19 -3.28
CA SER A 61 0.58 13.34 -4.73
C SER A 61 1.76 12.48 -5.18
N ALA A 62 1.84 12.16 -6.48
CA ALA A 62 2.98 11.43 -7.04
C ALA A 62 4.30 12.17 -6.80
N ASP A 63 4.32 13.50 -6.98
CA ASP A 63 5.50 14.31 -6.67
C ASP A 63 5.86 14.28 -5.18
N GLY A 64 4.85 14.33 -4.30
CA GLY A 64 5.06 14.22 -2.86
C GLY A 64 5.73 12.90 -2.47
N LEU A 65 5.33 11.80 -3.10
CA LEU A 65 5.97 10.49 -2.89
C LEU A 65 7.43 10.45 -3.38
N ARG A 66 7.79 11.21 -4.42
CA ARG A 66 9.17 11.27 -4.93
C ARG A 66 10.08 12.12 -4.05
N THR A 67 9.53 13.11 -3.36
CA THR A 67 10.31 14.10 -2.60
C THR A 67 10.23 13.90 -1.09
N THR A 68 9.44 12.94 -0.61
CA THR A 68 9.31 12.70 0.83
C THR A 68 10.57 12.08 1.41
N ASP A 69 10.90 12.49 2.63
CA ASP A 69 11.94 11.84 3.45
C ASP A 69 11.38 10.66 4.25
N GLU A 70 10.05 10.42 4.19
CA GLU A 70 9.41 9.28 4.83
C GLU A 70 9.70 7.97 4.11
N MET A 71 9.74 6.88 4.89
CA MET A 71 9.98 5.55 4.36
C MET A 71 8.71 4.97 3.74
N VAL A 72 8.58 5.10 2.41
CA VAL A 72 7.46 4.55 1.65
C VAL A 72 7.88 3.27 0.93
N TYR A 73 7.04 2.23 1.01
CA TYR A 73 7.21 0.98 0.27
C TYR A 73 5.99 0.66 -0.62
N PRO A 74 6.21 0.09 -1.81
CA PRO A 74 7.52 -0.07 -2.46
C PRO A 74 8.14 1.29 -2.81
N GLN A 75 9.47 1.34 -2.88
CA GLN A 75 10.19 2.60 -3.14
C GLN A 75 9.82 3.23 -4.49
N ASN A 76 9.32 2.42 -5.43
CA ASN A 76 8.92 2.84 -6.76
C ASN A 76 7.40 3.03 -6.93
N ILE A 77 6.65 3.35 -5.86
CA ILE A 77 5.19 3.59 -5.98
C ILE A 77 4.92 4.68 -7.03
N ALA A 78 5.68 5.77 -7.05
CA ALA A 78 5.42 6.89 -7.96
C ALA A 78 5.56 6.48 -9.42
N GLU A 79 6.57 5.68 -9.76
CA GLU A 79 6.79 5.13 -11.10
C GLU A 79 5.71 4.12 -11.49
N ILE A 80 5.23 3.32 -10.53
CA ILE A 80 4.08 2.43 -10.76
C ILE A 80 2.86 3.28 -11.13
N LEU A 81 2.60 4.38 -10.43
CA LEU A 81 1.47 5.27 -10.71
C LEU A 81 1.57 5.96 -12.08
N ASP A 82 2.78 6.32 -12.53
CA ASP A 82 3.00 6.93 -13.85
C ASP A 82 2.72 5.98 -15.01
N SER A 83 2.78 4.67 -14.77
CA SER A 83 2.58 3.63 -15.79
C SER A 83 1.11 3.31 -16.11
N ILE A 84 0.17 4.01 -15.46
CA ILE A 84 -1.28 3.70 -15.44
C ILE A 84 -2.11 4.69 -16.27
#